data_AF-A0A3Q2CL07-F1
#
_entry.id   AF-A0A3Q2CL07-F1
#
_cell.length_a   1.000
_cell.length_b   1.000
_cell.length_c   1.000
_cell.angle_alpha   90.00
_cell.angle_beta   90.00
_cell.angle_gamma   90.00
#
_symmetry.space_group_name_H-M   'P 1'
#
loop_
_entity.id
_entity.type
_entity.pdbx_description
1 polymer ?
#
loop_
_entity_poly.entity_id
_entity_poly.type
_entity_poly.pdbx_seq_one_letter_code
_entity_poly.pdbx_strand_id
1 'polypeptide(L)'
;NEISKLPFNASQKLRIIQYDLFQKINPLLVNRESLFQTSQPISYKLAQKLLISSYKLHSAFGCWDPVQYKEKDMIQLVQWPLRNTYALLFNQYIYFFGSKENRNLFMLNPLKYLRQPKPTPSIPIKIAVAGPPKSGKTTAQMFAEKYGLARLSIGEAMRMVLNHREHSHLALQMRRYLNQGLVLPDELAIQCLEVMLLRSVCSIQYVLDGFPATLKLAKLMESRSIIPMIVFELNIDTVEVLRRGCVDKINPS
;
A
#
# COMPACT_ATOMS: atom_id res chain seq x y z
N ASN A 1 -13.43 -46.57 -6.31
CA ASN A 1 -12.96 -45.72 -7.41
C ASN A 1 -13.96 -45.75 -8.56
N GLU A 2 -14.99 -44.91 -8.52
CA GLU A 2 -15.88 -44.72 -9.67
C GLU A 2 -15.22 -43.75 -10.65
N ILE A 3 -14.83 -44.26 -11.82
CA ILE A 3 -14.36 -43.42 -12.92
C ILE A 3 -15.57 -42.67 -13.46
N SER A 4 -15.58 -41.33 -13.37
CA SER A 4 -16.65 -40.50 -13.91
C SER A 4 -16.76 -40.67 -15.42
N LYS A 5 -17.80 -41.37 -15.88
CA LYS A 5 -18.11 -41.51 -17.32
C LYS A 5 -18.92 -40.29 -17.77
N LEU A 6 -18.42 -39.57 -18.76
CA LEU A 6 -19.14 -38.45 -19.40
C LEU A 6 -19.80 -38.96 -20.69
N PRO A 7 -21.12 -39.18 -20.71
CA PRO A 7 -21.81 -39.59 -21.93
C PRO A 7 -21.89 -38.43 -22.92
N PHE A 8 -21.57 -38.70 -24.19
CA PHE A 8 -21.71 -37.74 -25.29
C PHE A 8 -22.59 -38.35 -26.38
N ASN A 9 -23.45 -37.52 -26.97
CA ASN A 9 -24.31 -37.93 -28.06
C ASN A 9 -23.53 -37.85 -29.39
N ALA A 10 -23.22 -39.01 -29.98
CA ALA A 10 -22.45 -39.13 -31.22
C ALA A 10 -23.24 -38.73 -32.48
N SER A 11 -24.53 -38.42 -32.38
CA SER A 11 -25.37 -37.99 -33.51
C SER A 11 -25.14 -36.54 -33.95
N GLN A 12 -24.31 -35.78 -33.22
CA GLN A 12 -23.97 -34.41 -33.57
C GLN A 12 -22.81 -34.34 -34.58
N LYS A 13 -22.69 -33.21 -35.30
CA LYS A 13 -21.56 -32.97 -36.21
C LYS A 13 -20.24 -33.04 -35.43
N LEU A 14 -19.25 -33.72 -36.01
CA LEU A 14 -17.93 -33.98 -35.39
C LEU A 14 -17.28 -32.72 -34.78
N ARG A 15 -17.42 -31.56 -35.45
CA ARG A 15 -16.90 -30.26 -34.97
C ARG A 15 -17.51 -29.81 -33.63
N ILE A 16 -18.80 -30.07 -33.41
CA ILE A 16 -19.53 -29.69 -32.19
C ILE A 16 -19.09 -30.58 -31.04
N ILE A 17 -18.98 -31.90 -31.30
CA ILE A 17 -18.48 -32.87 -30.33
C ILE A 17 -17.03 -32.54 -29.93
N GLN A 18 -16.17 -32.22 -30.91
CA GLN A 18 -14.80 -31.80 -30.66
C GLN A 18 -14.75 -30.53 -29.82
N TYR A 19 -15.57 -29.52 -30.13
CA TYR A 19 -15.65 -28.29 -29.35
C TYR A 19 -16.05 -28.56 -27.89
N ASP A 20 -17.08 -29.37 -27.66
CA ASP A 20 -17.53 -29.73 -26.30
C ASP A 20 -16.48 -30.54 -25.52
N LEU A 21 -15.78 -31.46 -26.20
CA LEU A 21 -14.66 -32.21 -25.62
C LEU A 21 -13.51 -31.27 -25.24
N PHE A 22 -13.11 -30.37 -26.14
CA PHE A 22 -12.05 -29.40 -25.87
C PHE A 22 -12.44 -28.45 -24.75
N GLN A 23 -13.69 -28.00 -24.67
CA GLN A 23 -14.17 -27.14 -23.58
C GLN A 23 -14.15 -27.84 -22.21
N LYS A 24 -14.40 -29.15 -22.15
CA LYS A 24 -14.33 -29.94 -20.91
C LYS A 24 -12.88 -30.30 -20.52
N ILE A 25 -12.01 -30.51 -21.50
CA ILE A 25 -10.61 -30.88 -21.27
C ILE A 25 -9.73 -29.66 -20.98
N ASN A 26 -9.98 -28.50 -21.62
CA ASN A 26 -9.17 -27.30 -21.45
C ASN A 26 -8.97 -26.88 -19.98
N PRO A 27 -10.00 -26.83 -19.12
CA PRO A 27 -9.84 -26.50 -17.71
C PRO A 27 -8.93 -27.48 -16.94
N LEU A 28 -8.90 -28.75 -17.36
CA LEU A 28 -8.06 -29.80 -16.76
C LEU A 28 -6.59 -29.70 -17.23
N LEU A 29 -6.36 -29.23 -18.45
CA LEU A 29 -5.02 -29.05 -19.01
C LEU A 29 -4.37 -27.72 -18.61
N VAL A 30 -5.15 -26.64 -18.58
CA VAL A 30 -4.67 -25.27 -18.32
C VAL A 30 -4.18 -25.08 -16.88
N ASN A 31 -4.57 -25.96 -15.95
CA ASN A 31 -4.26 -25.88 -14.52
C ASN A 31 -3.51 -27.08 -13.93
N ARG A 32 -2.93 -27.97 -14.76
CA ARG A 32 -2.31 -29.21 -14.28
C ARG A 32 -1.16 -28.99 -13.28
N GLU A 33 -0.43 -27.88 -13.41
CA GLU A 33 0.63 -27.44 -12.48
C GLU A 33 0.10 -26.80 -11.18
N SER A 34 -1.20 -26.43 -11.14
CA SER A 34 -1.85 -25.79 -9.99
C SER A 34 -2.56 -26.79 -9.05
N LEU A 35 -2.61 -28.08 -9.39
CA LEU A 35 -3.34 -29.11 -8.62
C LEU A 35 -2.89 -29.24 -7.15
N PHE A 36 -1.63 -28.94 -6.86
CA PHE A 36 -1.08 -28.96 -5.49
C PHE A 36 -0.97 -27.56 -4.86
N GLN A 37 -1.43 -26.53 -5.57
CA GLN A 37 -1.36 -25.15 -5.09
C GLN A 37 -2.63 -24.83 -4.31
N THR A 38 -2.45 -24.32 -3.09
CA THR A 38 -3.59 -23.93 -2.23
C THR A 38 -3.81 -22.44 -2.39
N SER A 39 -5.00 -22.07 -2.89
CA SER A 39 -5.45 -20.67 -2.93
C SER A 39 -6.63 -20.50 -2.00
N GLN A 40 -6.50 -19.60 -1.03
CA GLN A 40 -7.53 -19.35 -0.03
C GLN A 40 -7.79 -17.85 0.12
N PRO A 41 -9.02 -17.38 -0.16
CA PRO A 41 -9.42 -16.02 0.17
C PRO A 41 -9.27 -15.76 1.67
N ILE A 42 -8.59 -14.69 2.04
CA ILE A 42 -8.45 -14.29 3.44
C ILE A 42 -8.96 -12.86 3.64
N SER A 43 -9.38 -12.53 4.86
CA SER A 43 -9.74 -11.16 5.19
C SER A 43 -8.49 -10.28 5.25
N TYR A 44 -8.65 -9.00 4.91
CA TYR A 44 -7.56 -8.03 5.01
C TYR A 44 -6.94 -7.97 6.41
N LYS A 45 -7.79 -7.99 7.45
CA LYS A 45 -7.36 -7.97 8.85
C LYS A 45 -6.52 -9.19 9.22
N LEU A 46 -6.87 -10.37 8.71
CA LEU A 46 -6.07 -11.59 8.90
C LEU A 46 -4.74 -11.49 8.14
N ALA A 47 -4.77 -11.03 6.89
CA ALA A 47 -3.57 -10.83 6.08
C ALA A 47 -2.55 -9.91 6.80
N GLN A 48 -3.01 -8.78 7.32
CA GLN A 48 -2.16 -7.86 8.09
C GLN A 48 -1.54 -8.53 9.32
N LYS A 49 -2.33 -9.30 10.10
CA LYS A 49 -1.81 -10.02 11.27
C LYS A 49 -0.69 -10.99 10.87
N LEU A 50 -0.91 -11.78 9.82
CA LEU A 50 0.06 -12.77 9.33
C LEU A 50 1.36 -12.14 8.81
N LEU A 51 1.25 -10.97 8.18
CA LEU A 51 2.39 -10.20 7.69
C LEU A 51 3.18 -9.56 8.83
N ILE A 52 2.49 -8.92 9.78
CA ILE A 52 3.12 -8.28 10.95
C ILE A 52 3.82 -9.34 11.83
N SER A 53 3.22 -10.52 11.99
CA SER A 53 3.81 -11.62 12.75
C SER A 53 4.86 -12.41 11.96
N SER A 54 5.19 -12.01 10.72
CA SER A 54 6.12 -12.72 9.81
C SER A 54 5.80 -14.19 9.56
N TYR A 55 4.54 -14.61 9.77
CA TYR A 55 4.11 -16.01 9.58
C TYR A 55 3.88 -16.33 8.10
N LYS A 56 3.51 -15.32 7.32
CA LYS A 56 3.41 -15.37 5.86
C LYS A 56 4.13 -14.17 5.25
N LEU A 57 4.55 -14.31 4.01
CA LEU A 57 5.33 -13.28 3.31
C LEU A 57 4.46 -12.51 2.32
N HIS A 58 4.86 -11.27 2.02
CA HIS A 58 4.34 -10.56 0.86
C HIS A 58 4.70 -11.32 -0.42
N SER A 59 3.79 -11.33 -1.40
CA SER A 59 4.11 -11.82 -2.73
C SER A 59 5.23 -11.01 -3.40
N ALA A 60 5.85 -11.56 -4.45
CA ALA A 60 6.78 -10.82 -5.29
C ALA A 60 6.15 -9.61 -6.01
N PHE A 61 4.81 -9.53 -6.02
CA PHE A 61 4.06 -8.37 -6.49
C PHE A 61 3.79 -7.36 -5.36
N GLY A 62 4.23 -7.58 -4.12
CA GLY A 62 4.00 -6.66 -3.01
C GLY A 62 2.51 -6.39 -2.78
N CYS A 63 2.10 -5.13 -2.96
CA CYS A 63 0.69 -4.69 -2.93
C CYS A 63 0.08 -4.51 -4.32
N TRP A 64 0.80 -4.87 -5.39
CA TRP A 64 0.30 -4.83 -6.77
C TRP A 64 -0.65 -5.99 -7.03
N ASP A 65 -1.78 -5.68 -7.67
CA ASP A 65 -2.72 -6.69 -8.17
C ASP A 65 -2.12 -7.37 -9.42
N PRO A 66 -1.79 -8.68 -9.37
CA PRO A 66 -1.17 -9.37 -10.50
C PRO A 66 -2.05 -9.40 -11.75
N VAL A 67 -3.37 -9.38 -11.61
CA VAL A 67 -4.31 -9.38 -12.75
C VAL A 67 -4.33 -8.00 -13.39
N GLN A 68 -4.48 -6.96 -12.58
CA GLN A 68 -4.48 -5.59 -13.07
C GLN A 68 -3.13 -5.19 -13.69
N TYR A 69 -2.02 -5.63 -13.08
CA TYR A 69 -0.67 -5.39 -13.59
C TYR A 69 -0.42 -6.02 -14.97
N LYS A 70 -1.12 -7.12 -15.27
CA LYS A 70 -1.04 -7.76 -16.60
C LYS A 70 -1.81 -7.00 -17.67
N GLU A 71 -2.93 -6.40 -17.29
CA GLU A 71 -3.91 -5.84 -18.23
C GLU A 71 -3.75 -4.34 -18.46
N LYS A 72 -3.14 -3.61 -17.51
CA LYS A 72 -2.91 -2.18 -17.62
C LYS A 72 -1.42 -1.90 -17.40
N ASP A 73 -0.77 -1.28 -18.39
CA ASP A 73 0.56 -0.63 -18.26
C ASP A 73 0.59 0.52 -17.23
N MET A 74 -0.43 0.63 -16.37
CA MET A 74 -0.57 1.72 -15.40
C MET A 74 -0.08 1.27 -14.03
N ILE A 75 0.85 2.07 -13.52
CA ILE A 75 1.49 2.09 -12.20
C ILE A 75 0.43 2.43 -11.11
N GLN A 76 -0.69 1.70 -11.04
CA GLN A 76 -1.65 1.84 -9.95
C GLN A 76 -1.31 0.87 -8.82
N LEU A 77 -0.55 1.39 -7.87
CA LEU A 77 -0.48 0.82 -6.52
C LEU A 77 -1.86 0.89 -5.90
N VAL A 78 -2.23 -0.19 -5.22
CA VAL A 78 -3.45 -0.23 -4.45
C VAL A 78 -3.35 0.81 -3.34
N GLN A 79 -4.22 1.82 -3.41
CA GLN A 79 -4.17 3.03 -2.59
C GLN A 79 -4.11 2.69 -1.09
N TRP A 80 -3.18 3.33 -0.37
CA TRP A 80 -3.11 3.25 1.08
C TRP A 80 -3.94 4.37 1.73
N PRO A 81 -4.70 4.09 2.82
CA PRO A 81 -4.96 2.77 3.39
C PRO A 81 -5.72 1.89 2.40
N LEU A 82 -5.41 0.59 2.37
CA LEU A 82 -6.02 -0.44 1.50
C LEU A 82 -7.52 -0.64 1.81
N ARG A 83 -8.31 0.42 1.76
CA ARG A 83 -9.76 0.43 1.84
C ARG A 83 -10.23 -0.23 0.56
N ASN A 84 -10.77 -1.45 0.68
CA ASN A 84 -11.27 -2.28 -0.41
C ASN A 84 -10.22 -3.13 -1.12
N THR A 85 -9.26 -3.70 -0.37
CA THR A 85 -8.46 -4.80 -0.90
C THR A 85 -9.07 -6.16 -0.65
N TYR A 86 -8.95 -7.03 -1.65
CA TYR A 86 -9.24 -8.44 -1.53
C TYR A 86 -7.92 -9.19 -1.37
N ALA A 87 -7.72 -9.83 -0.23
CA ALA A 87 -6.50 -10.61 0.02
C ALA A 87 -6.71 -12.09 -0.35
N LEU A 88 -5.64 -12.71 -0.84
CA LEU A 88 -5.56 -14.14 -1.14
C LEU A 88 -4.26 -14.69 -0.58
N LEU A 89 -4.37 -15.79 0.17
CA LEU A 89 -3.23 -16.62 0.50
C LEU A 89 -3.03 -17.62 -0.64
N PHE A 90 -1.86 -17.57 -1.27
CA PHE A 90 -1.46 -18.53 -2.28
C PHE A 90 -0.10 -19.12 -1.86
N ASN A 91 -0.12 -20.40 -1.48
CA ASN A 91 1.00 -21.09 -0.84
C ASN A 91 1.51 -20.37 0.42
N GLN A 92 2.71 -19.79 0.37
CA GLN A 92 3.32 -19.05 1.48
C GLN A 92 3.20 -17.52 1.36
N TYR A 93 2.61 -17.04 0.27
CA TYR A 93 2.59 -15.63 -0.08
C TYR A 93 1.18 -15.05 -0.02
N ILE A 94 1.08 -13.81 0.45
CA ILE A 94 -0.15 -13.03 0.45
C ILE A 94 -0.15 -12.10 -0.77
N TYR A 95 -1.22 -12.20 -1.55
CA TYR A 95 -1.50 -11.34 -2.70
C TYR A 95 -2.67 -10.41 -2.38
N PHE A 96 -2.63 -9.19 -2.92
CA PHE A 96 -3.69 -8.21 -2.80
C PHE A 96 -4.27 -7.91 -4.18
N PHE A 97 -5.59 -7.76 -4.24
CA PHE A 97 -6.33 -7.48 -5.48
C PHE A 97 -7.21 -6.24 -5.28
N GLY A 98 -7.33 -5.43 -6.34
CA GLY A 98 -8.17 -4.23 -6.36
C GLY A 98 -9.66 -4.55 -6.47
N SER A 99 -10.01 -5.75 -6.95
CA SER A 99 -11.40 -6.21 -7.09
C SER A 99 -11.55 -7.69 -6.70
N LYS A 100 -12.78 -8.10 -6.37
CA LYS A 100 -13.09 -9.51 -6.07
C LYS A 100 -12.96 -10.36 -7.33
N GLU A 101 -13.29 -9.77 -8.47
CA GLU A 101 -13.22 -10.33 -9.81
C GLU A 101 -11.77 -10.69 -10.16
N ASN A 102 -10.84 -9.76 -9.95
CA ASN A 102 -9.41 -9.99 -10.19
C ASN A 102 -8.87 -11.13 -9.32
N ARG A 103 -9.23 -11.16 -8.03
CA ARG A 103 -8.85 -12.27 -7.15
C ARG A 103 -9.37 -13.61 -7.69
N ASN A 104 -10.62 -13.65 -8.13
CA ASN A 104 -11.23 -14.88 -8.64
C ASN A 104 -10.57 -15.31 -9.97
N LEU A 105 -10.27 -14.37 -10.87
CA LEU A 105 -9.51 -14.63 -12.10
C LEU A 105 -8.12 -15.21 -11.80
N PHE A 106 -7.42 -14.64 -10.81
CA PHE A 106 -6.15 -15.18 -10.35
C PHE A 106 -6.29 -16.59 -9.80
N MET A 107 -7.31 -16.88 -8.98
CA MET A 107 -7.56 -18.22 -8.44
C MET A 107 -7.83 -19.25 -9.56
N LEU A 108 -8.49 -18.84 -10.65
CA LEU A 108 -8.78 -19.71 -11.79
C LEU A 108 -7.51 -20.11 -12.55
N ASN A 109 -6.53 -19.22 -12.67
CA ASN A 109 -5.24 -19.53 -13.32
C ASN A 109 -4.10 -18.68 -12.75
N PRO A 110 -3.53 -19.06 -11.59
CA PRO A 110 -2.48 -18.28 -10.94
C PRO A 110 -1.25 -18.14 -11.83
N LEU A 111 -0.84 -19.23 -12.49
CA LEU A 111 0.37 -19.31 -13.30
C LEU A 111 0.36 -18.33 -14.49
N LYS A 112 -0.81 -18.06 -15.08
CA LYS A 112 -0.98 -17.02 -16.12
C LYS A 112 -0.46 -15.66 -15.65
N TYR A 113 -0.67 -15.30 -14.39
CA TYR A 113 -0.27 -14.01 -13.82
C TYR A 113 1.10 -14.08 -13.14
N LEU A 114 1.50 -15.22 -12.57
CA LEU A 114 2.80 -15.37 -11.91
C LEU A 114 3.99 -15.42 -12.88
N ARG A 115 3.77 -15.87 -14.11
CA ARG A 115 4.81 -15.94 -15.16
C ARG A 115 5.19 -14.58 -15.75
N GLN A 116 4.41 -13.53 -15.48
CA GLN A 116 4.73 -12.18 -15.96
C GLN A 116 5.96 -11.59 -15.24
N PRO A 117 6.64 -10.59 -15.83
CA PRO A 117 7.66 -9.84 -15.10
C PRO A 117 7.05 -9.32 -13.80
N LYS A 118 7.75 -9.52 -12.69
CA LYS A 118 7.29 -8.94 -11.44
C LYS A 118 7.66 -7.46 -11.46
N PRO A 119 6.88 -6.57 -10.82
CA PRO A 119 7.33 -5.22 -10.60
C PRO A 119 8.71 -5.31 -9.97
N THR A 120 9.72 -4.78 -10.66
CA THR A 120 11.04 -4.64 -10.05
C THR A 120 10.85 -3.85 -8.76
N PRO A 121 11.56 -4.18 -7.67
CA PRO A 121 11.56 -3.31 -6.52
C PRO A 121 12.13 -1.98 -7.02
N SER A 122 11.25 -1.04 -7.35
CA SER A 122 11.60 0.35 -7.58
C SER A 122 12.40 0.76 -6.36
N ILE A 123 13.57 1.37 -6.57
CA ILE A 123 14.35 2.00 -5.50
C ILE A 123 13.35 2.68 -4.57
N PRO A 124 13.32 2.33 -3.27
CA PRO A 124 12.25 2.69 -2.36
C PRO A 124 12.00 4.20 -2.41
N ILE A 125 10.87 4.64 -2.98
CA ILE A 125 10.62 6.05 -3.25
C ILE A 125 10.31 6.75 -1.92
N LYS A 126 11.26 7.56 -1.45
CA LYS A 126 11.13 8.35 -0.23
C LYS A 126 11.17 9.83 -0.58
N ILE A 127 10.05 10.52 -0.44
CA ILE A 127 9.92 11.94 -0.79
C ILE A 127 9.62 12.74 0.47
N ALA A 128 10.12 13.96 0.54
CA ALA A 128 9.66 14.97 1.49
C ALA A 128 9.18 16.20 0.74
N VAL A 129 8.05 16.78 1.16
CA VAL A 129 7.55 18.06 0.66
C VAL A 129 7.62 19.06 1.81
N ALA A 130 8.47 20.05 1.69
CA ALA A 130 8.70 21.10 2.68
C ALA A 130 8.29 22.47 2.12
N GLY A 131 8.05 23.44 3.00
CA GLY A 131 7.75 24.82 2.61
C GLY A 131 6.88 25.56 3.64
N PRO A 132 6.74 26.88 3.51
CA PRO A 132 5.99 27.73 4.43
C PRO A 132 4.47 27.47 4.35
N PRO A 133 3.66 27.90 5.34
CA PRO A 133 2.21 27.70 5.31
C PRO A 133 1.58 28.23 4.01
N LYS A 134 0.54 27.55 3.53
CA LYS A 134 -0.20 27.89 2.29
C LYS A 134 0.61 27.83 0.99
N SER A 135 1.81 27.25 1.00
CA SER A 135 2.60 27.00 -0.21
C SER A 135 2.05 25.88 -1.11
N GLY A 136 1.04 25.13 -0.65
CA GLY A 136 0.48 24.00 -1.39
C GLY A 136 1.15 22.66 -1.08
N LYS A 137 1.70 22.49 0.14
CA LYS A 137 2.31 21.23 0.61
C LYS A 137 1.41 20.00 0.48
N THR A 138 0.09 20.21 0.50
CA THR A 138 -0.94 19.20 0.24
C THR A 138 -0.75 18.47 -1.10
N THR A 139 0.06 19.00 -2.03
CA THR A 139 0.57 18.29 -3.22
C THR A 139 1.22 16.92 -2.89
N ALA A 140 1.71 16.72 -1.66
CA ALA A 140 2.11 15.40 -1.14
C ALA A 140 1.01 14.33 -1.31
N GLN A 141 -0.27 14.70 -1.19
CA GLN A 141 -1.40 13.79 -1.46
C GLN A 141 -1.43 13.33 -2.93
N MET A 142 -1.18 14.24 -3.87
CA MET A 142 -1.12 13.91 -5.29
C MET A 142 0.03 12.93 -5.59
N PHE A 143 1.20 13.11 -4.95
CA PHE A 143 2.28 12.13 -5.06
C PHE A 143 1.90 10.77 -4.48
N ALA A 144 1.23 10.76 -3.31
CA ALA A 144 0.75 9.53 -2.69
C ALA A 144 -0.25 8.79 -3.58
N GLU A 145 -1.19 9.49 -4.21
CA GLU A 145 -2.18 8.89 -5.11
C GLU A 145 -1.57 8.40 -6.42
N LYS A 146 -0.71 9.22 -7.05
CA LYS A 146 -0.13 8.94 -8.37
C LYS A 146 0.91 7.83 -8.33
N TYR A 147 1.71 7.78 -7.26
CA TYR A 147 2.83 6.83 -7.11
C TYR A 147 2.59 5.81 -6.00
N GLY A 148 1.38 5.75 -5.42
CA GLY A 148 1.01 4.85 -4.33
C GLY A 148 1.89 4.93 -3.10
N LEU A 149 2.39 6.11 -2.77
CA LEU A 149 3.25 6.32 -1.60
C LEU A 149 2.38 6.38 -0.34
N ALA A 150 2.92 5.92 0.78
CA ALA A 150 2.30 6.23 2.06
C ALA A 150 2.48 7.73 2.35
N ARG A 151 1.40 8.49 2.37
CA ARG A 151 1.43 9.87 2.85
C ARG A 151 1.57 9.87 4.37
N LEU A 152 2.57 10.58 4.88
CA LEU A 152 2.84 10.70 6.30
C LEU A 152 2.91 12.16 6.70
N SER A 153 2.19 12.54 7.74
CA SER A 153 2.40 13.82 8.43
C SER A 153 2.86 13.59 9.87
N ILE A 154 3.59 14.56 10.42
CA ILE A 154 4.06 14.50 11.81
C ILE A 154 2.88 14.40 12.79
N GLY A 155 1.80 15.12 12.50
CA GLY A 155 0.57 15.08 13.30
C GLY A 155 -0.11 13.72 13.29
N GLU A 156 -0.15 13.03 12.13
CA GLU A 156 -0.66 11.66 12.06
C GLU A 156 0.24 10.67 12.81
N ALA A 157 1.56 10.82 12.70
CA ALA A 157 2.51 9.98 13.45
C ALA A 157 2.28 10.12 14.97
N MET A 158 2.14 11.36 15.45
CA MET A 158 1.86 11.66 16.85
C MET A 158 0.52 11.07 17.31
N ARG A 159 -0.57 11.29 16.56
CA ARG A 159 -1.89 10.72 16.88
C ARG A 159 -1.87 9.20 16.87
N MET A 160 -1.15 8.58 15.93
CA MET A 160 -1.00 7.13 15.86
C MET A 160 -0.34 6.60 17.13
N VAL A 161 0.75 7.22 17.60
CA VAL A 161 1.40 6.82 18.86
C VAL A 161 0.46 7.03 20.05
N LEU A 162 -0.18 8.19 20.15
CA LEU A 162 -1.05 8.53 21.27
C LEU A 162 -2.29 7.63 21.39
N ASN A 163 -2.84 7.16 20.26
CA ASN A 163 -4.10 6.39 20.20
C ASN A 163 -3.89 4.86 20.11
N HIS A 164 -2.78 4.40 19.50
CA HIS A 164 -2.55 2.97 19.27
C HIS A 164 -1.40 2.39 20.08
N ARG A 165 -0.59 3.23 20.71
CA ARG A 165 0.57 2.84 21.52
C ARG A 165 0.51 3.52 22.89
N GLU A 166 -0.69 3.61 23.48
CA GLU A 166 -0.95 4.46 24.66
C GLU A 166 -0.07 4.12 25.88
N HIS A 167 0.25 2.83 26.05
CA HIS A 167 1.10 2.33 27.14
C HIS A 167 2.60 2.38 26.82
N SER A 168 3.00 2.88 25.65
CA SER A 168 4.42 3.03 25.31
C SER A 168 5.03 4.19 26.09
N HIS A 169 6.32 4.06 26.42
CA HIS A 169 7.08 5.14 27.08
C HIS A 169 6.99 6.46 26.30
N LEU A 170 7.07 6.40 24.97
CA LEU A 170 6.91 7.57 24.09
C LEU A 170 5.54 8.24 24.27
N ALA A 171 4.45 7.48 24.23
CA ALA A 171 3.11 8.04 24.42
C ALA A 171 2.92 8.65 25.82
N LEU A 172 3.47 8.03 26.87
CA LEU A 172 3.44 8.56 28.23
C LEU A 172 4.20 9.89 28.35
N GLN A 173 5.38 9.99 27.74
CA GLN A 173 6.14 11.25 27.69
C GLN A 173 5.36 12.34 26.97
N MET A 174 4.81 12.05 25.78
CA MET A 174 3.99 13.01 25.03
C MET A 174 2.78 13.49 25.85
N ARG A 175 2.07 12.59 26.52
CA ARG A 175 0.92 12.94 27.37
C ARG A 175 1.30 13.87 28.52
N ARG A 176 2.49 13.71 29.12
CA ARG A 176 2.98 14.62 30.15
C ARG A 176 3.09 16.06 29.64
N TYR A 177 3.68 16.28 28.46
CA TYR A 177 3.78 17.61 27.86
C TYR A 177 2.39 18.17 27.50
N LEU A 178 1.54 17.36 26.87
CA LEU A 178 0.20 17.79 26.45
C LEU A 178 -0.70 18.16 27.64
N ASN A 179 -0.66 17.37 28.72
CA ASN A 179 -1.44 17.65 29.93
C ASN A 179 -0.99 18.94 30.64
N GLN A 180 0.26 19.36 30.42
CA GLN A 180 0.81 20.62 30.93
C GLN A 180 0.58 21.80 29.97
N GLY A 181 -0.07 21.59 28.82
CA GLY A 181 -0.23 22.61 27.79
C GLY A 181 1.07 22.99 27.07
N LEU A 182 2.11 22.16 27.18
CA LEU A 182 3.41 22.42 26.58
C LEU A 182 3.49 21.90 25.14
N VAL A 183 4.29 22.58 24.32
CA VAL A 183 4.64 22.14 22.97
C VAL A 183 5.53 20.91 23.05
N LEU A 184 5.29 19.92 22.19
CA LEU A 184 6.14 18.74 22.15
C LEU A 184 7.55 19.08 21.62
N PRO A 185 8.60 18.52 22.23
CA PRO A 185 9.95 18.56 21.68
C PRO A 185 10.05 17.89 20.30
N ASP A 186 10.89 18.46 19.43
CA ASP A 186 11.20 17.96 18.08
C ASP A 186 11.67 16.49 18.10
N GLU A 187 12.44 16.13 19.13
CA GLU A 187 13.00 14.79 19.31
C GLU A 187 11.90 13.75 19.51
N LEU A 188 10.84 14.08 20.27
CA LEU A 188 9.70 13.18 20.45
C LEU A 188 8.89 13.07 19.15
N ALA A 189 8.72 14.17 18.41
CA ALA A 189 8.03 14.16 17.14
C ALA A 189 8.72 13.23 16.12
N ILE A 190 10.05 13.29 16.04
CA ILE A 190 10.83 12.43 15.13
C ILE A 190 10.81 10.97 15.59
N GLN A 191 10.79 10.70 16.90
CA GLN A 191 10.57 9.34 17.41
C GLN A 191 9.19 8.80 17.01
N CYS A 192 8.14 9.64 17.01
CA CYS A 192 6.84 9.22 16.49
C CYS A 192 6.90 8.86 15.00
N LEU A 193 7.62 9.66 14.21
CA LEU A 193 7.85 9.38 12.79
C LEU A 193 8.62 8.07 12.59
N GLU A 194 9.66 7.83 13.38
CA GLU A 194 10.43 6.57 13.39
C GLU A 194 9.52 5.36 13.62
N VAL A 195 8.68 5.40 14.66
CA VAL A 195 7.70 4.33 14.95
C VAL A 195 6.69 4.15 13.80
N MET A 196 6.28 5.23 13.14
CA MET A 196 5.39 5.17 12.00
C MET A 196 6.05 4.50 10.78
N LEU A 197 7.32 4.80 10.52
CA LEU A 197 8.12 4.24 9.43
C LEU A 197 8.41 2.75 9.59
N LEU A 198 8.45 2.23 10.83
CA LEU A 198 8.60 0.79 11.11
C LEU A 198 7.44 -0.07 10.60
N ARG A 199 6.32 0.52 10.19
CA ARG A 199 5.22 -0.24 9.57
C ARG A 199 5.67 -0.75 8.20
N SER A 200 5.38 -2.03 7.89
CA SER A 200 5.82 -2.70 6.65
C SER A 200 5.58 -1.87 5.39
N VAL A 201 4.45 -1.16 5.35
CA VAL A 201 4.02 -0.26 4.28
C VAL A 201 4.93 0.95 4.10
N CYS A 202 5.26 1.62 5.21
CA CYS A 202 5.98 2.88 5.23
C CYS A 202 7.48 2.66 5.04
N SER A 203 7.99 1.47 5.38
CA SER A 203 9.41 1.13 5.23
C SER A 203 9.88 1.12 3.77
N ILE A 204 8.98 0.84 2.83
CA ILE A 204 9.29 0.65 1.41
C ILE A 204 9.16 1.97 0.63
N GLN A 205 8.10 2.76 0.84
CA GLN A 205 7.88 3.99 0.09
C GLN A 205 6.94 4.95 0.80
N TYR A 206 7.30 6.22 0.87
CA TYR A 206 6.53 7.24 1.56
C TYR A 206 6.74 8.65 0.98
N VAL A 207 5.79 9.52 1.28
CA VAL A 207 5.91 10.97 1.10
C VAL A 207 5.61 11.67 2.41
N LEU A 208 6.55 12.48 2.90
CA LEU A 208 6.34 13.33 4.07
C LEU A 208 5.62 14.61 3.64
N ASP A 209 4.44 14.87 4.20
CA ASP A 209 3.72 16.12 3.98
C ASP A 209 4.09 17.17 5.02
N GLY A 210 4.78 18.22 4.55
CA GLY A 210 5.16 19.39 5.33
C GLY A 210 6.23 19.15 6.36
N PHE A 211 7.08 18.14 6.13
CA PHE A 211 8.17 17.79 7.03
C PHE A 211 9.41 17.40 6.23
N PRO A 212 10.63 17.84 6.64
CA PRO A 212 10.93 18.69 7.79
C PRO A 212 10.53 20.16 7.57
N ALA A 213 10.13 20.86 8.64
CA ALA A 213 9.77 22.28 8.59
C ALA A 213 10.94 23.22 8.87
N THR A 214 12.01 22.72 9.49
CA THR A 214 13.20 23.50 9.85
C THR A 214 14.46 22.70 9.61
N LEU A 215 15.60 23.39 9.44
CA LEU A 215 16.91 22.75 9.31
C LEU A 215 17.26 21.90 10.54
N LYS A 216 16.83 22.32 11.74
CA LYS A 216 17.01 21.54 12.98
C LYS A 216 16.33 20.17 12.86
N LEU A 217 15.08 20.14 12.39
CA LEU A 217 14.34 18.89 12.17
C LEU A 217 15.01 18.02 11.09
N ALA A 218 15.51 18.62 10.01
CA ALA A 218 16.24 17.88 8.98
C ALA A 218 17.50 17.19 9.53
N LYS A 219 18.29 17.89 10.33
CA LYS A 219 19.48 17.30 11.01
C LYS A 219 19.10 16.18 11.97
N LEU A 220 18.01 16.35 12.71
CA LEU A 220 17.52 15.31 13.61
C LEU A 220 17.03 14.08 12.83
N MET A 221 16.35 14.26 11.69
CA MET A 221 15.99 13.15 10.79
C MET A 221 17.23 12.41 10.30
N GLU A 222 18.26 13.13 9.88
CA GLU A 222 19.54 12.56 9.44
C GLU A 222 20.21 11.72 10.53
N SER A 223 20.30 12.25 11.76
CA SER A 223 20.84 11.49 12.92
C SER A 223 20.06 10.22 13.26
N ARG A 224 18.81 10.12 12.81
CA ARG A 224 17.93 8.95 12.98
C ARG A 224 17.85 8.08 11.72
N SER A 225 18.71 8.32 10.72
CA SER A 225 18.72 7.60 9.44
C SER A 225 17.40 7.70 8.65
N ILE A 226 16.62 8.75 8.88
CA ILE A 226 15.41 9.05 8.12
C ILE A 226 15.79 10.01 6.99
N ILE A 227 16.25 9.47 5.87
CA ILE A 227 16.78 10.27 4.76
C ILE A 227 15.86 10.10 3.53
N PRO A 228 15.04 11.12 3.18
CA PRO A 228 14.31 11.14 1.91
C PRO A 228 15.30 11.16 0.73
N MET A 229 14.93 10.53 -0.38
CA MET A 229 15.71 10.58 -1.62
C MET A 229 15.57 11.94 -2.32
N ILE A 230 14.38 12.53 -2.28
CA ILE A 230 14.07 13.81 -2.91
C ILE A 230 13.34 14.67 -1.89
N VAL A 231 13.78 15.92 -1.77
CA VAL A 231 13.11 16.95 -0.96
C VAL A 231 12.61 18.04 -1.91
N PHE A 232 11.30 18.21 -1.99
CA PHE A 232 10.68 19.32 -2.72
C PHE A 232 10.46 20.48 -1.74
N GLU A 233 11.20 21.57 -1.93
CA GLU A 233 11.02 22.79 -1.17
C GLU A 233 10.13 23.76 -1.97
N LEU A 234 8.93 24.03 -1.44
CA LEU A 234 7.99 24.96 -2.04
C LEU A 234 8.28 26.37 -1.53
N ASN A 235 8.57 27.30 -2.44
CA ASN A 235 8.79 28.71 -2.12
C ASN A 235 7.57 29.56 -2.50
N ILE A 236 7.26 30.54 -1.66
CA ILE A 236 6.14 31.46 -1.85
C ILE A 236 6.42 32.75 -1.10
N ASP A 237 6.06 33.88 -1.71
CA ASP A 237 6.29 35.20 -1.12
C ASP A 237 5.35 35.46 0.05
N THR A 238 5.84 36.19 1.06
CA THR A 238 5.07 36.54 2.27
C THR A 238 3.75 37.24 1.93
N VAL A 239 3.75 38.11 0.92
CA VAL A 239 2.55 38.82 0.45
C VAL A 239 1.48 37.82 -0.03
N GLU A 240 1.88 36.81 -0.78
CA GLU A 240 0.98 35.79 -1.31
C GLU A 240 0.50 34.84 -0.18
N VAL A 241 1.36 34.52 0.79
CA VAL A 241 0.96 33.76 1.99
C VAL A 241 -0.15 34.50 2.75
N LEU A 242 -0.01 35.82 2.94
CA LEU A 242 -1.02 36.64 3.61
C LEU A 242 -2.30 36.73 2.78
N ARG A 243 -2.19 36.88 1.46
CA ARG A 243 -3.35 36.91 0.55
C ARG A 243 -4.17 35.62 0.64
N ARG A 244 -3.53 34.45 0.55
CA ARG A 244 -4.17 33.14 0.77
C ARG A 244 -4.67 33.00 2.21
N GLY A 245 -3.99 33.65 3.17
CA GLY A 245 -4.43 33.96 4.53
C GLY A 245 -5.88 34.42 4.61
N CYS A 246 -6.11 35.55 3.97
CA CYS A 246 -7.39 36.24 3.98
C CYS A 246 -8.48 35.45 3.24
N VAL A 247 -8.14 34.82 2.12
CA VAL A 247 -9.11 34.02 1.33
C VAL A 247 -9.64 32.83 2.14
N ASP A 248 -8.77 32.08 2.82
CA ASP A 248 -9.21 30.92 3.64
C ASP A 248 -10.08 31.33 4.83
N LYS A 249 -9.89 32.55 5.38
CA LYS A 249 -10.78 33.07 6.44
C LYS A 249 -12.20 33.35 5.93
N ILE A 250 -12.32 33.73 4.66
CA ILE A 250 -13.60 34.06 4.02
C ILE A 250 -14.30 32.78 3.56
N ASN A 251 -13.54 31.85 2.97
CA ASN A 251 -14.01 30.55 2.51
C ASN A 251 -13.11 29.44 3.10
N PRO A 252 -13.44 28.90 4.28
CA PRO A 252 -12.66 27.81 4.86
C PRO A 252 -12.75 26.58 3.94
N SER A 253 -11.57 26.03 3.62
CA SER A 253 -11.37 24.84 2.79
C SER A 253 -11.46 23.54 3.58
#